data_AF-A0A8R1EUA7-F1
#
_entry.id   AF-A0A8R1EUA7-F1
#
_cell.length_a   1.000
_cell.length_b   1.000
_cell.length_c   1.000
_cell.angle_alpha   90.00
_cell.angle_beta   90.00
_cell.angle_gamma   90.00
#
_symmetry.space_group_name_H-M   'P 1'
#
loop_
_entity.id
_entity.type
_entity.pdbx_description
1 polymer ?
#
loop_
_entity_poly.entity_id
_entity_poly.type
_entity_poly.pdbx_seq_one_letter_code
_entity_poly.pdbx_strand_id
1 'polypeptide(L)'
;TPLQKSTTTVFFDKQFVKVGIYAFGDMLPGQKLVGPALLIDQNSSILIEPQSTARITDTGDVEIVIEGASEKNLDTDIDPIHLSIFSNRFMSIAEQMGRILQRTAISTNIKERLDFSCALFAPDGGLIANAPHIPVHLGGMQYTVKFQIDHRGLENIKDGDVYLANHPIAGGCHLPDFTVITPVR
;
A
#
# COMPACT_ATOMS: atom_id res chain seq x y z
N THR A 1 -29.00 15.50 -7.48
CA THR A 1 -29.03 14.05 -7.20
C THR A 1 -28.39 13.34 -8.37
N PRO A 2 -27.50 12.36 -8.15
CA PRO A 2 -26.86 11.60 -9.23
C PRO A 2 -27.87 11.01 -10.21
N LEU A 3 -27.59 11.11 -11.51
CA LEU A 3 -28.46 10.57 -12.55
C LEU A 3 -28.17 9.08 -12.73
N GLN A 4 -29.13 8.24 -12.35
CA GLN A 4 -29.04 6.80 -12.58
C GLN A 4 -29.21 6.48 -14.07
N LYS A 5 -28.27 5.74 -14.66
CA LYS A 5 -28.27 5.36 -16.08
C LYS A 5 -29.01 4.07 -16.35
N SER A 6 -28.79 3.07 -15.50
CA SER A 6 -29.40 1.75 -15.64
C SER A 6 -29.40 1.03 -14.29
N THR A 7 -29.78 -0.24 -14.30
CA THR A 7 -29.70 -1.12 -13.13
C THR A 7 -29.04 -2.42 -13.51
N THR A 8 -28.29 -3.01 -12.59
CA THR A 8 -27.78 -4.38 -12.70
C THR A 8 -28.06 -5.15 -11.42
N THR A 9 -27.77 -6.44 -11.43
CA THR A 9 -27.92 -7.31 -10.26
C THR A 9 -26.54 -7.66 -9.72
N VAL A 10 -26.30 -7.41 -8.44
CA VAL A 10 -25.05 -7.73 -7.73
C VAL A 10 -25.37 -8.67 -6.56
N PHE A 11 -24.49 -9.60 -6.25
CA PHE A 11 -24.67 -10.54 -5.15
C PHE A 11 -23.98 -10.03 -3.88
N PHE A 12 -24.75 -9.83 -2.82
CA PHE A 12 -24.28 -9.45 -1.48
C PHE A 12 -24.82 -10.43 -0.45
N ASP A 13 -24.03 -10.87 0.53
CA ASP A 13 -24.49 -11.67 1.68
C ASP A 13 -25.52 -12.76 1.37
N LYS A 14 -25.22 -13.58 0.35
CA LYS A 14 -26.05 -14.72 -0.10
C LYS A 14 -27.35 -14.36 -0.84
N GLN A 15 -27.55 -13.09 -1.22
CA GLN A 15 -28.71 -12.63 -1.96
C GLN A 15 -28.33 -11.74 -3.16
N PHE A 16 -29.12 -11.81 -4.22
CA PHE A 16 -29.01 -10.91 -5.37
C PHE A 16 -29.79 -9.63 -5.10
N VAL A 17 -29.12 -8.48 -5.19
CA VAL A 17 -29.68 -7.14 -5.00
C VAL A 17 -29.59 -6.37 -6.31
N LYS A 18 -30.68 -5.70 -6.68
CA LYS A 18 -30.71 -4.82 -7.86
C LYS A 18 -30.13 -3.46 -7.46
N VAL A 19 -29.04 -3.07 -8.12
CA VAL A 19 -28.31 -1.83 -7.85
C VAL A 19 -28.38 -0.87 -9.04
N GLY A 20 -28.34 0.43 -8.76
CA GLY A 20 -28.26 1.46 -9.80
C GLY A 20 -26.85 1.60 -10.37
N ILE A 21 -26.75 1.84 -11.66
CA ILE A 21 -25.49 2.18 -12.35
C ILE A 21 -25.45 3.68 -12.61
N TYR A 22 -24.34 4.31 -12.25
CA TYR A 22 -24.07 5.73 -12.39
C TYR A 22 -22.77 5.91 -13.19
N ALA A 23 -22.74 6.89 -14.08
CA ALA A 23 -21.53 7.23 -14.82
C ALA A 23 -20.73 8.27 -14.02
N PHE A 24 -19.44 8.01 -13.82
CA PHE A 24 -18.55 8.91 -13.08
C PHE A 24 -18.50 10.31 -13.71
N GLY A 25 -18.42 10.39 -15.05
CA GLY A 25 -18.39 11.65 -15.78
C GLY A 25 -19.64 12.54 -15.64
N ASP A 26 -20.75 12.00 -15.12
CA ASP A 26 -21.98 12.77 -14.86
C ASP A 26 -22.10 13.23 -13.40
N MET A 27 -21.15 12.84 -12.55
CA MET A 27 -21.12 13.25 -11.16
C MET A 27 -20.50 14.63 -11.02
N LEU A 28 -21.07 15.46 -10.16
CA LEU A 28 -20.52 16.77 -9.82
C LEU A 28 -19.79 16.74 -8.47
N PRO A 29 -18.78 17.61 -8.25
CA PRO A 29 -18.16 17.79 -6.94
C PRO A 29 -19.19 17.99 -5.82
N GLY A 30 -18.95 17.34 -4.68
CA GLY A 30 -19.82 17.33 -3.52
C GLY A 30 -21.03 16.38 -3.62
N GLN A 31 -21.31 15.80 -4.79
CA GLN A 31 -22.39 14.81 -4.90
C GLN A 31 -22.04 13.53 -4.16
N LYS A 32 -23.05 13.00 -3.46
CA LYS A 32 -22.98 11.75 -2.72
C LYS A 32 -23.79 10.67 -3.43
N LEU A 33 -23.26 9.46 -3.40
CA LEU A 33 -23.91 8.25 -3.89
C LEU A 33 -23.92 7.23 -2.75
N VAL A 34 -25.12 6.96 -2.22
CA VAL A 34 -25.34 5.99 -1.15
C VAL A 34 -25.43 4.60 -1.76
N GLY A 35 -24.68 3.64 -1.21
CA GLY A 35 -24.72 2.24 -1.63
C GLY A 35 -26.01 1.52 -1.20
N PRO A 36 -26.34 0.38 -1.82
CA PRO A 36 -25.55 -0.31 -2.84
C PRO A 36 -25.72 0.28 -4.25
N ALA A 37 -24.61 0.65 -4.90
CA ALA A 37 -24.61 1.28 -6.22
C ALA A 37 -23.31 0.98 -6.99
N LEU A 38 -23.34 1.05 -8.32
CA LEU A 38 -22.16 0.89 -9.17
C LEU A 38 -21.83 2.23 -9.85
N LEU A 39 -20.60 2.70 -9.67
CA LEU A 39 -20.06 3.91 -10.29
C LEU A 39 -19.05 3.50 -11.37
N ILE A 40 -19.38 3.73 -12.64
CA ILE A 40 -18.58 3.31 -13.79
C ILE A 40 -17.92 4.52 -14.43
N ASP A 41 -16.61 4.43 -14.63
CA ASP A 41 -15.82 5.31 -15.48
C ASP A 41 -15.32 4.55 -16.72
N GLN A 42 -14.74 5.25 -17.70
CA GLN A 42 -14.19 4.64 -18.91
C GLN A 42 -13.18 3.52 -18.62
N ASN A 43 -12.42 3.65 -17.52
CA ASN A 43 -11.31 2.75 -17.19
C ASN A 43 -11.50 2.00 -15.87
N SER A 44 -12.60 2.22 -15.14
CA SER A 44 -12.79 1.61 -13.82
C SER A 44 -14.27 1.38 -13.49
N SER A 45 -14.53 0.40 -12.62
CA SER A 45 -15.85 0.16 -12.04
C SER A 45 -15.70 0.09 -10.53
N ILE A 46 -16.40 0.99 -9.82
CA ILE A 46 -16.35 1.09 -8.37
C ILE A 46 -17.71 0.65 -7.82
N LEU A 47 -17.72 -0.43 -7.04
CA LEU A 47 -18.89 -0.88 -6.31
C LEU A 47 -18.96 -0.16 -4.96
N ILE A 48 -20.03 0.60 -4.76
CA ILE A 48 -20.35 1.20 -3.45
C ILE A 48 -21.20 0.18 -2.70
N GLU A 49 -20.63 -0.43 -1.68
CA GLU A 49 -21.28 -1.49 -0.90
C GLU A 49 -22.43 -0.95 -0.03
N PRO A 50 -23.35 -1.81 0.44
CA PRO A 50 -24.29 -1.45 1.50
C PRO A 50 -23.57 -0.79 2.68
N GLN A 51 -24.23 0.18 3.33
CA GLN A 51 -23.63 0.96 4.43
C GLN A 51 -22.39 1.78 4.05
N SER A 52 -22.14 1.99 2.75
CA SER A 52 -21.09 2.90 2.28
C SER A 52 -21.69 4.05 1.49
N THR A 53 -21.06 5.22 1.60
CA THR A 53 -21.43 6.43 0.86
C THR A 53 -20.20 6.93 0.11
N ALA A 54 -20.29 6.98 -1.22
CA ALA A 54 -19.27 7.63 -2.04
C ALA A 54 -19.55 9.12 -2.17
N ARG A 55 -18.50 9.94 -2.17
CA ARG A 55 -18.53 11.39 -2.40
C ARG A 55 -17.49 11.76 -3.44
N ILE A 56 -17.88 12.58 -4.40
CA ILE A 56 -16.91 13.22 -5.31
C ILE A 56 -16.33 14.43 -4.60
N THR A 57 -15.01 14.45 -4.44
CA THR A 57 -14.29 15.57 -3.84
C THR A 57 -14.14 16.73 -4.84
N ASP A 58 -13.74 17.90 -4.36
CA ASP A 58 -13.53 19.09 -5.21
C ASP A 58 -12.38 18.92 -6.22
N THR A 59 -11.44 18.01 -5.94
CA THR A 59 -10.33 17.63 -6.83
C THR A 59 -10.71 16.56 -7.86
N GLY A 60 -11.93 16.00 -7.76
CA GLY A 60 -12.41 14.95 -8.66
C GLY A 60 -12.10 13.52 -8.18
N ASP A 61 -11.56 13.34 -6.98
CA ASP A 61 -11.35 12.02 -6.39
C ASP A 61 -12.66 11.43 -5.84
N VAL A 62 -12.77 10.09 -5.82
CA VAL A 62 -13.87 9.37 -5.17
C VAL A 62 -13.45 9.03 -3.74
N GLU A 63 -14.07 9.69 -2.77
CA GLU A 63 -13.95 9.35 -1.35
C GLU A 63 -15.08 8.40 -0.95
N ILE A 64 -14.78 7.27 -0.32
CA ILE A 64 -15.78 6.31 0.16
C ILE A 64 -15.76 6.29 1.68
N VAL A 65 -16.89 6.61 2.29
CA VAL A 65 -17.11 6.59 3.73
C VAL A 65 -17.97 5.38 4.08
N ILE A 66 -17.48 4.52 4.99
CA ILE A 66 -18.22 3.35 5.48
C ILE A 66 -18.97 3.76 6.75
N GLU A 67 -20.29 3.86 6.67
CA GLU A 67 -21.18 4.20 7.78
C GLU A 67 -21.34 3.00 8.69
N GLY A 68 -21.02 3.14 9.97
CA GLY A 68 -21.10 2.03 10.92
C GLY A 68 -19.91 1.08 10.84
N ALA A 69 -18.77 1.53 10.32
CA ALA A 69 -17.48 0.95 10.69
C ALA A 69 -17.30 1.12 12.21
N SER A 70 -17.90 0.22 12.99
CA SER A 70 -17.32 -0.16 14.26
C SER A 70 -15.88 -0.54 13.94
N GLU A 71 -14.93 -0.13 14.77
CA GLU A 71 -13.69 -0.88 14.86
C GLU A 71 -14.13 -2.34 15.02
N LYS A 72 -14.10 -3.13 13.94
CA LYS A 72 -14.07 -4.57 14.10
C LYS A 72 -12.78 -4.70 14.88
N ASN A 73 -12.89 -5.10 16.15
CA ASN A 73 -11.76 -5.72 16.82
C ASN A 73 -11.20 -6.69 15.79
N LEU A 74 -10.01 -6.38 15.27
CA LEU A 74 -9.30 -7.25 14.37
C LEU A 74 -9.13 -8.52 15.20
N ASP A 75 -10.03 -9.46 15.00
CA ASP A 75 -9.92 -10.75 15.64
C ASP A 75 -8.57 -11.27 15.18
N THR A 76 -7.73 -11.70 16.12
CA THR A 76 -6.41 -12.24 15.82
C THR A 76 -6.49 -13.55 15.02
N ASP A 77 -7.71 -14.00 14.70
CA ASP A 77 -7.95 -15.11 13.79
C ASP A 77 -7.52 -14.74 12.37
N ILE A 78 -6.46 -15.40 11.91
CA ILE A 78 -5.81 -15.10 10.64
C ILE A 78 -6.72 -15.58 9.51
N ASP A 79 -7.48 -14.67 8.91
CA ASP A 79 -8.20 -14.98 7.67
C ASP A 79 -7.19 -15.21 6.52
N PRO A 80 -7.12 -16.43 5.95
CA PRO A 80 -6.18 -16.75 4.88
C PRO A 80 -6.38 -15.89 3.63
N ILE A 81 -7.59 -15.39 3.37
CA ILE A 81 -7.88 -14.49 2.25
C ILE A 81 -7.22 -13.13 2.52
N HIS A 82 -7.45 -12.55 3.69
CA HIS A 82 -6.82 -11.28 4.07
C HIS A 82 -5.29 -11.40 4.10
N LEU A 83 -4.73 -12.47 4.70
CA LEU A 83 -3.30 -12.71 4.72
C LEU A 83 -2.71 -12.75 3.30
N SER A 84 -3.37 -13.45 2.37
CA SER A 84 -2.94 -13.53 0.98
C SER A 84 -2.99 -12.17 0.28
N ILE A 85 -4.07 -11.40 0.48
CA ILE A 85 -4.21 -10.06 -0.10
C ILE A 85 -3.10 -9.14 0.40
N PHE A 86 -2.86 -9.08 1.71
CA PHE A 86 -1.83 -8.22 2.29
C PHE A 86 -0.42 -8.66 1.87
N SER A 87 -0.13 -9.95 1.89
CA SER A 87 1.18 -10.49 1.46
C SER A 87 1.50 -10.09 0.02
N ASN A 88 0.54 -10.27 -0.90
CA ASN A 88 0.72 -9.89 -2.30
C ASN A 88 0.86 -8.38 -2.47
N ARG A 89 0.11 -7.56 -1.70
CA ARG A 89 0.23 -6.10 -1.74
C ARG A 89 1.62 -5.62 -1.29
N PHE A 90 2.11 -6.10 -0.14
CA PHE A 90 3.44 -5.72 0.35
C PHE A 90 4.56 -6.19 -0.58
N MET A 91 4.45 -7.40 -1.11
CA MET A 91 5.41 -7.90 -2.10
C MET A 91 5.40 -7.02 -3.36
N SER A 92 4.23 -6.65 -3.86
CA SER A 92 4.10 -5.76 -5.02
C SER A 92 4.77 -4.41 -4.79
N ILE A 93 4.61 -3.81 -3.60
CA ILE A 93 5.28 -2.55 -3.24
C ILE A 93 6.80 -2.74 -3.29
N ALA A 94 7.35 -3.77 -2.63
CA ALA A 94 8.78 -4.03 -2.62
C ALA A 94 9.34 -4.24 -4.04
N GLU A 95 8.62 -4.97 -4.89
CA GLU A 95 9.00 -5.14 -6.30
C GLU A 95 8.96 -3.84 -7.09
N GLN A 96 7.94 -2.99 -6.89
CA GLN A 96 7.87 -1.70 -7.58
C GLN A 96 9.03 -0.79 -7.16
N MET A 97 9.39 -0.75 -5.87
CA MET A 97 10.58 -0.03 -5.39
C MET A 97 11.82 -0.48 -6.16
N GLY A 98 12.02 -1.80 -6.28
CA GLY A 98 13.16 -2.37 -7.01
C GLY A 98 13.16 -2.03 -8.50
N ARG A 99 12.00 -2.13 -9.17
CA ARG A 99 11.86 -1.77 -10.60
C ARG A 99 12.17 -0.31 -10.86
N ILE A 100 11.70 0.60 -9.99
CA ILE A 100 11.96 2.03 -10.12
C ILE A 100 13.44 2.34 -9.89
N LEU A 101 14.06 1.75 -8.86
CA LEU A 101 15.49 1.91 -8.59
C LEU A 101 16.33 1.42 -9.78
N GLN A 102 16.04 0.23 -10.31
CA GLN A 102 16.73 -0.31 -11.48
C GLN A 102 16.60 0.61 -12.72
N ARG A 103 15.40 1.11 -13.01
CA ARG A 103 15.13 1.92 -14.21
C ARG A 103 15.78 3.30 -14.16
N THR A 104 15.93 3.85 -12.97
CA THR A 104 16.49 5.19 -12.75
C THR A 104 17.99 5.18 -12.48
N ALA A 105 18.56 4.02 -12.19
CA ALA A 105 19.98 3.87 -11.93
C ALA A 105 20.84 4.16 -13.17
N ILE A 106 21.90 4.94 -12.96
CA ILE A 106 22.98 5.14 -13.93
C ILE A 106 24.05 4.03 -13.78
N SER A 107 24.21 3.47 -12.57
CA SER A 107 25.17 2.41 -12.27
C SER A 107 24.81 1.11 -13.00
N THR A 108 25.76 0.56 -13.74
CA THR A 108 25.61 -0.74 -14.40
C THR A 108 25.47 -1.88 -13.40
N ASN A 109 26.05 -1.77 -12.21
CA ASN A 109 25.89 -2.77 -11.14
C ASN A 109 24.42 -2.84 -10.68
N ILE A 110 23.75 -1.69 -10.54
CA ILE A 110 22.34 -1.66 -10.13
C ILE A 110 21.44 -2.01 -11.32
N LYS A 111 21.67 -1.38 -12.48
CA LYS A 111 20.77 -1.47 -13.64
C LYS A 111 20.78 -2.85 -14.31
N GLU A 112 21.99 -3.42 -14.49
CA GLU A 112 22.19 -4.64 -15.27
C GLU A 112 22.54 -5.84 -14.39
N ARG A 113 23.35 -5.66 -13.34
CA ARG A 113 23.73 -6.74 -12.42
C ARG A 113 22.76 -6.95 -11.26
N LEU A 114 21.77 -6.06 -11.11
CA LEU A 114 20.76 -6.08 -10.04
C LEU A 114 21.36 -6.10 -8.63
N ASP A 115 22.48 -5.39 -8.47
CA ASP A 115 23.22 -5.30 -7.22
C ASP A 115 22.58 -4.30 -6.25
N PHE A 116 21.36 -4.63 -5.81
CA PHE A 116 20.58 -3.84 -4.86
C PHE A 116 19.52 -4.72 -4.20
N SER A 117 18.90 -4.20 -3.13
CA SER A 117 17.74 -4.84 -2.51
C SER A 117 16.78 -3.78 -1.98
N CYS A 118 15.49 -4.10 -2.03
CA CYS A 118 14.42 -3.25 -1.52
C CYS A 118 13.57 -4.10 -0.58
N ALA A 119 13.22 -3.55 0.58
CA ALA A 119 12.48 -4.28 1.60
C ALA A 119 11.61 -3.33 2.42
N LEU A 120 10.54 -3.89 2.98
CA LEU A 120 9.64 -3.26 3.93
C LEU A 120 9.83 -3.89 5.30
N PHE A 121 9.86 -3.05 6.33
CA PHE A 121 10.06 -3.47 7.71
C PHE A 121 8.93 -2.98 8.60
N ALA A 122 8.55 -3.80 9.58
CA ALA A 122 7.59 -3.46 10.61
C ALA A 122 8.21 -2.49 11.63
N PRO A 123 7.39 -1.85 12.50
CA PRO A 123 7.89 -0.91 13.51
C PRO A 123 8.92 -1.48 14.51
N ASP A 124 8.96 -2.81 14.66
CA ASP A 124 9.95 -3.53 15.47
C ASP A 124 11.22 -3.94 14.68
N GLY A 125 11.32 -3.51 13.42
CA GLY A 125 12.38 -3.89 12.49
C GLY A 125 12.26 -5.33 11.95
N GLY A 126 11.11 -5.98 12.08
CA GLY A 126 10.81 -7.26 11.43
C GLY A 126 10.68 -7.11 9.92
N LEU A 127 11.28 -8.00 9.12
CA LEU A 127 11.13 -7.99 7.66
C LEU A 127 9.70 -8.41 7.27
N ILE A 128 8.99 -7.56 6.52
CA ILE A 128 7.62 -7.83 6.04
C ILE A 128 7.66 -8.39 4.61
N ALA A 129 8.38 -7.72 3.71
CA ALA A 129 8.45 -8.07 2.30
C ALA A 129 9.77 -7.60 1.69
N ASN A 130 10.25 -8.28 0.65
CA ASN A 130 11.47 -7.91 -0.05
C ASN A 130 11.38 -8.19 -1.56
N ALA A 131 12.02 -7.35 -2.37
CA ALA A 131 12.21 -7.62 -3.79
C ALA A 131 13.19 -8.80 -3.98
N PRO A 132 12.98 -9.68 -4.97
CA PRO A 132 13.77 -10.89 -5.17
C PRO A 132 15.04 -10.59 -5.98
N HIS A 133 16.09 -10.07 -5.34
CA HIS A 133 17.34 -9.75 -6.07
C HIS A 133 18.60 -10.33 -5.42
N ILE A 134 18.87 -10.07 -4.13
CA ILE A 134 20.09 -10.58 -3.48
C ILE A 134 19.79 -11.03 -2.03
N PRO A 135 19.76 -12.35 -1.73
CA PRO A 135 19.46 -12.85 -0.39
C PRO A 135 20.42 -12.40 0.71
N VAL A 136 21.69 -12.11 0.39
CA VAL A 136 22.71 -11.74 1.38
C VAL A 136 22.42 -10.38 2.05
N HIS A 137 21.74 -9.48 1.35
CA HIS A 137 21.43 -8.14 1.88
C HIS A 137 20.35 -8.18 2.96
N LEU A 138 19.49 -9.19 2.99
CA LEU A 138 18.30 -9.19 3.84
C LEU A 138 18.65 -9.23 5.34
N GLY A 139 19.64 -10.04 5.73
CA GLY A 139 20.12 -10.08 7.11
C GLY A 139 20.75 -8.76 7.56
N GLY A 140 21.58 -8.15 6.70
CA GLY A 140 22.26 -6.88 6.98
C GLY A 140 21.29 -5.69 7.06
N MET A 141 20.34 -5.62 6.13
CA MET A 141 19.31 -4.56 6.12
C MET A 141 18.42 -4.64 7.37
N GLN A 142 17.98 -5.83 7.76
CA GLN A 142 17.15 -5.99 8.97
C GLN A 142 17.89 -5.54 10.23
N TYR A 143 19.17 -5.91 10.35
CA TYR A 143 20.00 -5.43 11.46
C TYR A 143 20.19 -3.92 11.43
N THR A 144 20.42 -3.33 10.24
CA THR A 144 20.58 -1.88 10.08
C THR A 144 19.33 -1.13 10.56
N VAL A 145 18.14 -1.58 10.17
CA VAL A 145 16.87 -0.96 10.57
C VAL A 145 16.69 -1.05 12.09
N LYS A 146 16.88 -2.23 12.67
CA LYS A 146 16.79 -2.42 14.13
C LYS A 146 17.80 -1.54 14.87
N PHE A 147 19.04 -1.47 14.40
CA PHE A 147 20.06 -0.60 14.98
C PHE A 147 19.62 0.87 14.97
N GLN A 148 19.05 1.37 13.86
CA GLN A 148 18.56 2.75 13.82
C GLN A 148 17.40 2.98 14.81
N ILE A 149 16.48 2.03 14.93
CA ILE A 149 15.38 2.07 15.89
C ILE A 149 15.93 2.12 17.32
N ASP A 150 16.82 1.20 17.68
CA ASP A 150 17.39 1.08 19.03
C ASP A 150 18.27 2.29 19.38
N HIS A 151 19.08 2.78 18.44
CA HIS A 151 20.01 3.87 18.66
C HIS A 151 19.31 5.23 18.79
N ARG A 152 18.18 5.43 18.09
CA ARG A 152 17.49 6.72 18.02
C ARG A 152 16.26 6.79 18.91
N GLY A 153 15.59 5.66 19.18
CA GLY A 153 14.25 5.63 19.75
C GLY A 153 13.18 5.95 18.68
N LEU A 154 12.08 5.19 18.69
CA LEU A 154 10.98 5.36 17.72
C LEU A 154 10.36 6.76 17.76
N GLU A 155 10.37 7.43 18.90
CA GLU A 155 9.87 8.78 19.10
C GLU A 155 10.66 9.86 18.33
N ASN A 156 11.92 9.56 18.01
CA ASN A 156 12.80 10.46 17.27
C ASN A 156 12.84 10.16 15.77
N ILE A 157 12.19 9.08 15.33
CA ILE A 157 12.04 8.71 13.92
C ILE A 157 10.76 9.37 13.38
N LYS A 158 10.92 10.35 12.49
CA LYS A 158 9.81 11.17 11.99
C LYS A 158 9.56 10.92 10.51
N ASP A 159 8.32 11.17 10.12
CA ASP A 159 7.94 11.20 8.71
C ASP A 159 8.75 12.25 7.96
N GLY A 160 9.21 11.90 6.76
CA GLY A 160 10.12 12.71 5.96
C GLY A 160 11.62 12.54 6.27
N ASP A 161 12.00 11.83 7.34
CA ASP A 161 13.42 11.53 7.61
C ASP A 161 13.99 10.53 6.58
N VAL A 162 15.27 10.68 6.27
CA VAL A 162 16.03 9.70 5.47
C VAL A 162 17.36 9.40 6.16
N TYR A 163 17.55 8.13 6.52
CA TYR A 163 18.76 7.65 7.17
C TYR A 163 19.63 6.90 6.17
N LEU A 164 20.93 7.23 6.16
CA LEU A 164 21.94 6.57 5.35
C LEU A 164 22.93 5.86 6.27
N ALA A 165 23.16 4.57 6.05
CA ALA A 165 24.08 3.78 6.85
C ALA A 165 24.95 2.87 5.98
N ASN A 166 26.25 2.83 6.28
CA ASN A 166 27.19 1.85 5.75
C ASN A 166 28.19 1.33 6.81
N HIS A 167 28.12 1.84 8.04
CA HIS A 167 29.08 1.50 9.07
C HIS A 167 28.86 0.05 9.54
N PRO A 168 29.90 -0.79 9.70
CA PRO A 168 29.73 -2.19 10.08
C PRO A 168 28.97 -2.41 11.39
N ILE A 169 29.22 -1.56 12.40
CA ILE A 169 28.48 -1.57 13.68
C ILE A 169 26.97 -1.33 13.47
N ALA A 170 26.58 -0.64 12.41
CA ALA A 170 25.20 -0.34 12.07
C ALA A 170 24.65 -1.26 10.96
N GLY A 171 25.27 -2.41 10.68
CA GLY A 171 24.76 -3.39 9.72
C GLY A 171 25.29 -3.28 8.29
N GLY A 172 26.28 -2.41 8.03
CA GLY A 172 26.95 -2.36 6.74
C GLY A 172 27.81 -3.61 6.48
N CYS A 173 27.65 -4.22 5.30
CA CYS A 173 28.36 -5.45 4.93
C CYS A 173 29.76 -5.17 4.35
N HIS A 174 29.85 -4.25 3.40
CA HIS A 174 31.12 -3.78 2.85
C HIS A 174 31.02 -2.34 2.36
N LEU A 175 32.17 -1.70 2.15
CA LEU A 175 32.26 -0.25 1.93
C LEU A 175 31.34 0.33 0.83
N PRO A 176 31.15 -0.32 -0.34
CA PRO A 176 30.27 0.26 -1.37
C PRO A 176 28.77 0.05 -1.11
N ASP A 177 28.37 -0.70 -0.08
CA ASP A 177 26.96 -0.93 0.24
C ASP A 177 26.44 0.15 1.15
N PHE A 178 25.40 0.84 0.69
CA PHE A 178 24.69 1.84 1.46
C PHE A 178 23.25 1.42 1.64
N THR A 179 22.79 1.43 2.90
CA THR A 179 21.37 1.23 3.22
C THR A 179 20.74 2.59 3.42
N VAL A 180 19.71 2.89 2.62
CA VAL A 180 18.87 4.07 2.77
C VAL A 180 17.55 3.64 3.41
N ILE A 181 17.16 4.30 4.51
CA ILE A 181 15.97 3.96 5.30
C ILE A 181 15.09 5.19 5.40
N THR A 182 13.84 5.05 4.98
CA THR A 182 12.82 6.10 5.09
C THR A 182 11.65 5.55 5.91
N PRO A 183 11.32 6.17 7.06
CA PRO A 183 10.15 5.82 7.85
C PRO A 183 8.86 6.13 7.08
N VAL A 184 7.83 5.32 7.29
CA VAL A 184 6.49 5.52 6.73
C VAL A 184 5.48 5.42 7.87
N ARG A 185 4.51 6.34 7.95
CA ARG A 185 3.41 6.33 8.92
C ARG A 185 2.12 5.81 8.31
#